data_AF-A0A7J2R9D0-F1
#
_entry.id   AF-A0A7J2R9D0-F1
#
_cell.length_a   1.000
_cell.length_b   1.000
_cell.length_c   1.000
_cell.angle_alpha   90.00
_cell.angle_beta   90.00
_cell.angle_gamma   90.00
#
_symmetry.space_group_name_H-M   'P 1'
#
loop_
_entity.id
_entity.type
_entity.pdbx_description
1 polymer ?
#
loop_
_entity_poly.entity_id
_entity_poly.type
_entity_poly.pdbx_seq_one_letter_code
_entity_poly.pdbx_strand_id
1 'polypeptide(L)'
;MKDRKIIWKMADGEVIVTTPAPKGRREGEPELDWIERVALKCKPDGATRMPDMEAKDLPSREFRHKWRHDGKKIIIDNTVADLPVVLSVEERLTALESK
;
A
#
# COMPACT_ATOMS: atom_id res chain seq x y z
N MET A 1 12.27 15.07 -7.38
CA MET A 1 11.30 14.98 -6.25
C MET A 1 11.46 13.60 -5.64
N LYS A 2 11.67 13.49 -4.33
CA LYS A 2 11.62 12.19 -3.66
C LYS A 2 10.16 11.73 -3.68
N ASP A 3 9.89 10.54 -4.20
CA ASP A 3 8.52 9.99 -4.25
C ASP A 3 8.16 9.44 -2.87
N ARG A 4 7.86 10.36 -1.95
CA ARG A 4 7.55 10.08 -0.55
C ARG A 4 6.15 9.48 -0.42
N LYS A 5 6.05 8.41 0.34
CA LYS A 5 4.84 7.63 0.57
C LYS A 5 4.41 7.76 2.02
N ILE A 6 3.13 8.05 2.18
CA ILE A 6 2.45 8.15 3.48
C ILE A 6 2.00 6.75 3.86
N ILE A 7 2.53 6.23 4.97
CA ILE A 7 2.28 4.88 5.45
C ILE A 7 1.29 4.88 6.63
N TRP A 8 0.31 3.98 6.56
CA TRP A 8 -0.71 3.74 7.57
C TRP A 8 -0.72 2.28 7.97
N LYS A 9 -0.77 2.01 9.27
CA LYS A 9 -0.94 0.66 9.83
C LYS A 9 -2.37 0.50 10.37
N MET A 10 -3.07 -0.54 9.92
CA MET A 10 -4.38 -0.93 10.40
C MET A 10 -4.29 -1.80 11.65
N ALA A 11 -5.40 -1.96 12.37
CA ALA A 11 -5.45 -2.73 13.62
C ALA A 11 -5.12 -4.23 13.43
N ASP A 12 -5.45 -4.79 12.28
CA ASP A 12 -5.14 -6.17 11.86
C ASP A 12 -3.71 -6.35 11.33
N GLY A 13 -2.93 -5.26 11.28
CA GLY A 13 -1.57 -5.24 10.76
C GLY A 13 -1.46 -4.95 9.26
N GLU A 14 -2.57 -4.84 8.52
CA GLU A 14 -2.55 -4.42 7.12
C GLU A 14 -1.90 -3.03 6.98
N VAL A 15 -1.24 -2.81 5.84
CA VAL A 15 -0.62 -1.53 5.51
C VAL A 15 -1.32 -0.86 4.35
N ILE A 16 -1.75 0.39 4.56
CA ILE A 16 -2.27 1.26 3.52
C ILE A 16 -1.20 2.30 3.18
N VAL A 17 -0.99 2.51 1.88
CA VAL A 17 -0.02 3.49 1.37
C VAL A 17 -0.74 4.56 0.57
N THR A 18 -0.59 5.82 0.99
CA THR A 18 -1.09 6.99 0.27
C THR A 18 0.05 7.61 -0.52
N THR A 19 -0.18 7.87 -1.81
CA THR A 19 0.76 8.61 -2.68
C THR A 19 0.26 10.04 -2.86
N PRO A 20 0.97 11.05 -2.31
CA PRO A 20 0.67 12.45 -2.58
C PRO A 20 0.86 12.78 -4.06
N ALA A 21 -0.16 13.29 -4.72
CA ALA A 21 -0.06 13.72 -6.12
C ALA A 21 0.64 15.10 -6.19
N PRO A 22 1.80 15.25 -6.85
CA PRO A 22 2.56 16.50 -6.83
C PRO A 22 1.77 17.73 -7.29
N LYS A 23 0.84 17.55 -8.24
CA LYS A 23 -0.08 18.59 -8.72
C LYS A 23 -1.06 19.10 -7.65
N GLY A 24 -1.20 18.40 -6.54
CA GLY A 24 -2.05 18.77 -5.40
C GLY A 24 -1.36 19.66 -4.36
N ARG A 25 -0.08 19.99 -4.56
CA ARG A 25 0.66 20.97 -3.75
C ARG A 25 0.28 22.38 -4.21
N ARG A 26 -0.06 23.26 -3.27
CA ARG A 26 -0.38 24.67 -3.56
C ARG A 26 0.91 25.44 -3.82
N GLU A 27 0.81 26.52 -4.59
CA GLU A 27 1.96 27.40 -4.85
C GLU A 27 2.49 27.99 -3.53
N GLY A 28 3.80 27.94 -3.33
CA GLY A 28 4.45 28.40 -2.09
C GLY A 28 4.25 27.52 -0.85
N GLU A 29 3.41 26.48 -0.90
CA GLU A 29 3.18 25.57 0.23
C GLU A 29 4.46 24.78 0.55
N PRO A 30 4.97 24.77 1.79
CA PRO A 30 6.06 23.90 2.18
C PRO A 30 5.74 22.42 1.94
N GLU A 31 6.75 21.62 1.59
CA GLU A 31 6.54 20.19 1.30
C GLU A 31 5.98 19.44 2.51
N LEU A 32 6.47 19.74 3.72
CA LEU A 32 5.98 19.12 4.95
C LEU A 32 4.50 19.42 5.19
N ASP A 33 4.11 20.69 5.08
CA ASP A 33 2.71 21.11 5.27
C ASP A 33 1.77 20.47 4.24
N TRP A 34 2.23 20.36 2.99
CA TRP A 34 1.50 19.65 1.94
C TRP A 34 1.29 18.17 2.30
N ILE A 35 2.35 17.48 2.74
CA ILE A 35 2.30 16.06 3.12
C ILE A 35 1.36 15.86 4.31
N GLU A 36 1.47 16.70 5.35
CA GLU A 36 0.58 16.64 6.53
C GLU A 36 -0.88 16.87 6.15
N ARG A 37 -1.15 17.83 5.28
CA ARG A 37 -2.51 18.08 4.77
C ARG A 37 -3.06 16.87 4.00
N VAL A 38 -2.25 16.23 3.16
CA VAL A 38 -2.64 15.00 2.46
C VAL A 38 -2.87 13.87 3.46
N ALA A 39 -2.01 13.72 4.47
CA ALA A 39 -2.14 12.70 5.49
C ALA A 39 -3.45 12.84 6.28
N LEU A 40 -3.79 14.06 6.72
CA LEU A 40 -5.05 14.33 7.42
C LEU A 40 -6.28 14.04 6.55
N LYS A 41 -6.24 14.42 5.28
CA LYS A 41 -7.36 14.20 4.35
C LYS A 41 -7.57 12.72 4.00
N CYS A 42 -6.49 11.95 3.92
CA CYS A 42 -6.50 10.57 3.44
C CYS A 42 -6.33 9.53 4.54
N LYS A 43 -6.38 9.92 5.82
CA LYS A 43 -6.27 9.02 6.96
C LYS A 43 -7.40 7.98 6.91
N PRO A 44 -7.09 6.67 6.78
CA PRO A 44 -8.09 5.63 6.92
C PRO A 44 -8.61 5.55 8.36
N ASP A 45 -9.87 5.16 8.53
CA ASP A 45 -10.46 5.03 9.87
C ASP A 45 -9.75 3.93 10.67
N GLY A 46 -9.54 4.17 11.97
CA GLY A 46 -8.80 3.27 12.85
C GLY A 46 -7.30 3.10 12.54
N ALA A 47 -6.75 3.81 11.55
CA ALA A 47 -5.35 3.65 11.16
C ALA A 47 -4.38 4.48 12.03
N THR A 48 -3.20 3.90 12.26
CA THR A 48 -2.07 4.55 12.93
C THR A 48 -1.06 5.03 11.89
N ARG A 49 -0.58 6.28 12.05
CA ARG A 49 0.45 6.87 11.17
C ARG A 49 1.80 6.24 11.44
N MET A 50 2.45 5.71 10.40
CA MET A 50 3.81 5.19 10.48
C MET A 50 4.79 6.16 9.79
N PRO A 51 6.11 6.04 10.04
CA PRO A 51 7.11 6.85 9.34
C PRO A 51 6.96 6.77 7.82
N ASP A 52 7.15 7.91 7.15
CA ASP A 52 7.13 7.97 5.69
C ASP A 52 8.28 7.18 5.08
N MET A 53 8.02 6.58 3.92
CA MET A 53 9.01 5.81 3.17
C MET A 53 9.18 6.37 1.75
N GLU A 54 10.35 6.18 1.13
CA GLU A 54 10.47 6.45 -0.30
C GLU A 54 9.88 5.27 -1.10
N ALA A 55 9.35 5.54 -2.30
CA ALA A 55 8.73 4.52 -3.15
C ALA A 55 9.65 3.31 -3.41
N LYS A 56 10.97 3.55 -3.50
CA LYS A 56 11.99 2.53 -3.75
C LYS A 56 12.21 1.58 -2.57
N ASP A 57 11.82 1.99 -1.36
CA ASP A 57 11.99 1.22 -0.13
C ASP A 57 10.76 0.33 0.14
N LEU A 58 9.68 0.49 -0.65
CA LEU A 58 8.53 -0.39 -0.58
C LEU A 58 8.85 -1.76 -1.19
N PRO A 59 8.33 -2.86 -0.62
CA PRO A 59 8.42 -4.17 -1.26
C PRO A 59 7.70 -4.23 -2.62
N SER A 60 7.79 -5.37 -3.31
CA SER A 60 7.04 -5.58 -4.55
C SER A 60 5.53 -5.42 -4.31
N ARG A 61 4.87 -4.68 -5.21
CA ARG A 61 3.40 -4.49 -5.20
C ARG A 61 2.63 -5.76 -5.54
N GLU A 62 3.27 -6.75 -6.16
CA GLU A 62 2.67 -8.06 -6.45
C GLU A 62 2.17 -8.75 -5.17
N PHE A 63 2.94 -8.64 -4.08
CA PHE A 63 2.61 -9.22 -2.78
C PHE A 63 1.98 -8.20 -1.83
N ARG A 64 1.28 -7.18 -2.35
CA ARG A 64 0.71 -6.11 -1.52
C ARG A 64 -0.22 -6.64 -0.42
N HIS A 65 -0.97 -7.71 -0.69
CA HIS A 65 -1.84 -8.36 0.29
C HIS A 65 -1.07 -8.92 1.51
N LYS A 66 0.22 -9.22 1.34
CA LYS A 66 1.13 -9.71 2.39
C LYS A 66 1.91 -8.59 3.07
N TRP A 67 1.70 -7.33 2.71
CA TRP A 67 2.45 -6.23 3.33
C TRP A 67 2.04 -6.06 4.79
N ARG A 68 3.04 -6.04 5.68
CA ARG A 68 2.90 -5.77 7.12
C ARG A 68 3.97 -4.79 7.56
N HIS A 69 3.71 -4.06 8.64
CA HIS A 69 4.68 -3.10 9.19
C HIS A 69 5.36 -3.66 10.45
N ASP A 70 6.68 -3.84 10.41
CA ASP A 70 7.49 -4.42 11.50
C ASP A 70 7.83 -3.42 12.62
N GLY A 71 7.42 -2.16 12.46
CA GLY A 71 7.70 -1.05 13.36
C GLY A 71 8.76 -0.08 12.82
N LYS A 72 9.53 -0.50 11.80
CA LYS A 72 10.53 0.32 11.10
C LYS A 72 10.22 0.49 9.62
N LYS A 73 9.75 -0.56 8.95
CA LYS A 73 9.46 -0.59 7.51
C LYS A 73 8.33 -1.56 7.19
N ILE A 74 7.92 -1.52 5.93
CA ILE A 74 7.01 -2.51 5.37
C ILE A 74 7.81 -3.74 4.93
N ILE A 75 7.33 -4.92 5.31
CA ILE A 75 7.87 -6.23 4.96
C ILE A 75 6.79 -7.09 4.30
N ILE A 76 7.21 -8.14 3.59
CA ILE A 76 6.33 -9.19 3.10
C ILE A 76 6.23 -10.25 4.19
N ASP A 77 5.03 -10.43 4.72
CA ASP A 77 4.73 -11.50 5.67
C ASP A 77 4.34 -12.78 4.93
N ASN A 78 5.29 -13.72 4.84
CA ASN A 78 5.09 -15.00 4.16
C ASN A 78 4.17 -15.97 4.93
N THR A 79 3.74 -15.63 6.15
CA THR A 79 2.74 -16.41 6.88
C THR A 79 1.31 -16.12 6.38
N VAL A 80 1.12 -15.00 5.68
CA VAL A 80 -0.13 -14.68 5.00
C VAL A 80 -0.28 -15.58 3.77
N ALA A 81 -1.35 -16.37 3.76
CA ALA A 81 -1.68 -17.26 2.65
C ALA A 81 -1.76 -16.48 1.32
N ASP A 82 -1.31 -17.13 0.24
CA ASP A 82 -1.50 -16.60 -1.10
C ASP A 82 -2.99 -16.47 -1.42
N LEU A 83 -3.35 -15.41 -2.15
CA LEU A 83 -4.68 -15.31 -2.74
C LEU A 83 -4.89 -16.51 -3.67
N PRO A 84 -6.09 -17.12 -3.69
CA PRO A 84 -6.37 -18.22 -4.61
C PRO A 84 -6.08 -17.77 -6.04
N VAL A 85 -5.36 -18.59 -6.79
CA VAL A 85 -5.12 -18.34 -8.22
C VAL A 85 -6.48 -18.25 -8.90
N VAL A 86 -6.85 -17.05 -9.32
CA VAL A 86 -8.04 -16.85 -10.14
C VAL A 86 -7.67 -17.38 -11.52
N LEU A 87 -7.98 -18.66 -11.76
CA LEU A 87 -7.89 -19.26 -13.09
C LEU A 87 -8.65 -18.35 -14.06
N SER A 88 -8.03 -18.05 -15.19
CA SER A 88 -8.69 -17.35 -16.28
C SER A 88 -9.95 -18.12 -16.70
N VAL A 89 -10.91 -17.42 -17.32
CA VAL A 89 -12.16 -18.06 -17.78
C VAL A 89 -11.85 -19.24 -18.71
N GLU A 90 -10.80 -19.13 -19.53
CA GLU A 90 -10.33 -20.18 -20.44
C GLU A 90 -9.78 -21.40 -19.70
N GLU A 91 -8.98 -21.21 -18.66
CA GLU A 91 -8.48 -22.30 -17.82
C GLU A 91 -9.62 -23.00 -17.05
N ARG A 92 -10.66 -22.25 -16.65
CA ARG A 92 -11.84 -22.82 -15.98
C ARG A 92 -12.70 -23.64 -16.95
N LEU A 93 -12.81 -23.22 -18.21
CA LEU A 93 -13.54 -23.96 -19.26
C LEU A 93 -12.80 -25.25 -19.64
N THR A 94 -11.48 -25.19 -19.80
CA THR A 94 -10.66 -26.36 -20.17
C THR A 94 -10.69 -27.44 -19.09
N ALA A 95 -10.68 -27.04 -17.81
CA ALA A 95 -10.80 -27.94 -16.67
C ALA A 95 -12.20 -28.58 -16.53
N LEU A 96 -13.24 -27.99 -17.13
CA LEU A 96 -14.60 -28.52 -17.15
C LEU A 96 -14.82 -29.51 -18.29
N GLU A 97 -14.17 -29.30 -19.44
CA GLU A 97 -14.23 -30.19 -20.61
C GLU A 97 -13.36 -31.46 -20.45
N SER A 98 -12.41 -31.45 -19.52
CA SER A 98 -11.52 -32.58 -19.22
C SER A 98 -12.05 -33.52 -18.12
N LYS A 99 -13.33 -33.42 -17.75
CA LYS A 99 -13.98 -34.16 -16.65
C LYS A 99 -15.16 -34.98 -17.15
#